data_AF-A0A971YZ74-F1
#
_entry.id   AF-A0A971YZ74-F1
#
_cell.length_a   1.000
_cell.length_b   1.000
_cell.length_c   1.000
_cell.angle_alpha   90.00
_cell.angle_beta   90.00
_cell.angle_gamma   90.00
#
_symmetry.space_group_name_H-M   'P 1'
#
loop_
_entity.id
_entity.type
_entity.pdbx_description
1 polymer ?
#
loop_
_entity_poly.entity_id
_entity_poly.type
_entity_poly.pdbx_seq_one_letter_code
_entity_poly.pdbx_strand_id
1 'polypeptide(L)'
;MLRRGVVLCVSARWVLGVLLACVFGALVFRSVPWVRETFVPVTELVSGKTIFIDPGHGGRDPGCVSATGLTEKELVLDLAFRLRDLFRRSAINAELTRETDSEVWSTGAPGWKRAELDNRINQANEAGADVFISIHANSFPESIWSGAQTFYYPGREESKALAISIQNSLVTRLGPNRRKAKAGDFWVLSKAQMPAVMVEVGFLSNPREAQLLATDEYRQQVAEAIFDGVIRYLVDRKTQRQSPLVEPKEAVSSRKFTSLQPDEVVLYFIGPTNQDDCLVAVVRRIPQLAEEQEPDAAEVLKLILGELCKGPGPGSILHPLLPVGVQVLDVEVGVETITVILNPEVAEVFRGGGRAEELMVYGIVNTLTELFPEHQVYLQVGAEADTSIGGHVWLGRPLVRREDLICPK
;
A
#
# COMPACT_ATOMS: atom_id res chain seq x y z
N MET A 1 81.91 44.01 -4.14
CA MET A 1 80.71 43.89 -4.99
C MET A 1 79.71 44.96 -4.57
N LEU A 2 79.60 46.05 -5.33
CA LEU A 2 78.64 47.13 -5.06
C LEU A 2 77.28 46.78 -5.69
N ARG A 3 76.23 46.62 -4.87
CA ARG A 3 74.84 46.47 -5.35
C ARG A 3 74.43 47.78 -6.03
N ARG A 4 74.27 47.78 -7.34
CA ARG A 4 73.64 48.88 -8.07
C ARG A 4 72.14 48.88 -7.72
N GLY A 5 71.69 49.91 -7.01
CA GLY A 5 70.26 50.12 -6.75
C GLY A 5 69.55 50.51 -8.05
N VAL A 6 68.47 49.79 -8.38
CA VAL A 6 67.58 50.16 -9.47
C VAL A 6 66.53 51.11 -8.90
N VAL A 7 66.53 52.36 -9.35
CA VAL A 7 65.48 53.34 -9.02
C VAL A 7 64.40 53.24 -10.08
N LEU A 8 63.23 52.73 -9.69
CA LEU A 8 62.07 52.63 -10.58
C LEU A 8 61.24 53.92 -10.44
N CYS A 9 61.34 54.83 -11.41
CA CYS A 9 60.49 56.02 -11.45
C CYS A 9 59.14 55.67 -12.06
N VAL A 10 58.12 55.50 -11.22
CA VAL A 10 56.73 55.25 -11.65
C VAL A 10 55.96 56.56 -11.58
N SER A 11 55.23 56.92 -12.64
CA SER A 11 54.45 58.17 -12.61
C SER A 11 53.33 58.07 -11.58
N ALA A 12 53.02 59.18 -10.89
CA ALA A 12 51.95 59.24 -9.90
C ALA A 12 50.58 58.78 -10.46
N ARG A 13 50.37 58.91 -11.77
CA ARG A 13 49.17 58.45 -12.48
C ARG A 13 49.02 56.93 -12.48
N TRP A 14 50.13 56.21 -12.60
CA TRP A 14 50.14 54.74 -12.52
C TRP A 14 49.88 54.25 -11.10
N VAL A 15 50.49 54.90 -10.10
CA VAL A 15 50.26 54.55 -8.68
C VAL A 15 48.79 54.77 -8.31
N LEU A 16 48.20 55.90 -8.73
CA LEU A 16 46.80 56.20 -8.50
C LEU A 16 45.87 55.23 -9.24
N GLY A 17 46.19 54.89 -10.49
CA GLY A 17 45.43 53.92 -11.28
C GLY A 17 45.40 52.52 -10.64
N VAL A 18 46.54 52.05 -10.12
CA VAL A 18 46.61 50.77 -9.40
C VAL A 18 45.81 50.83 -8.10
N LEU A 19 45.90 51.92 -7.33
CA LEU A 19 45.13 52.10 -6.11
C LEU A 19 43.62 52.09 -6.38
N LEU A 20 43.16 52.82 -7.40
CA LEU A 20 41.75 52.83 -7.80
C LEU A 20 41.27 51.46 -8.28
N ALA A 21 42.09 50.72 -9.02
CA ALA A 21 41.77 49.35 -9.43
C ALA A 21 41.67 48.40 -8.23
N CYS A 22 42.56 48.51 -7.24
CA CYS A 22 42.50 47.72 -6.01
C CYS A 22 41.25 48.06 -5.18
N VAL A 23 40.91 49.34 -5.04
CA VAL A 23 39.70 49.78 -4.33
C VAL A 23 38.44 49.31 -5.04
N PHE A 24 38.38 49.43 -6.37
CA PHE A 24 37.27 48.93 -7.17
C PHE A 24 37.15 47.40 -7.05
N GLY A 25 38.26 46.66 -7.14
CA GLY A 25 38.29 45.23 -6.92
C GLY A 25 37.80 44.82 -5.53
N ALA A 26 38.19 45.55 -4.48
CA ALA A 26 37.71 45.31 -3.12
C ALA A 26 36.22 45.62 -2.94
N LEU A 27 35.72 46.68 -3.59
CA LEU A 27 34.29 47.02 -3.60
C LEU A 27 33.48 45.93 -4.30
N VAL A 28 33.89 45.51 -5.51
CA VAL A 28 33.26 44.40 -6.23
C VAL A 28 33.30 43.11 -5.39
N PHE A 29 34.44 42.77 -4.80
CA PHE A 29 34.57 41.59 -3.94
C PHE A 29 33.62 41.58 -2.73
N ARG A 30 33.34 42.75 -2.15
CA ARG A 30 32.36 42.92 -1.05
C ARG A 30 30.91 42.96 -1.54
N SER A 31 30.68 43.44 -2.77
CA SER A 31 29.35 43.55 -3.37
C SER A 31 28.87 42.26 -4.02
N VAL A 32 29.77 41.31 -4.29
CA VAL A 32 29.39 39.95 -4.70
C VAL A 32 28.87 39.20 -3.46
N PRO A 33 27.59 38.81 -3.42
CA PRO A 33 27.11 37.93 -2.37
C PRO A 33 27.84 36.60 -2.52
N TRP A 34 28.74 36.32 -1.58
CA TRP A 34 29.34 35.00 -1.43
C TRP A 34 28.23 34.06 -0.98
N VAL A 35 27.45 33.56 -1.92
CA VAL A 35 26.51 32.46 -1.68
C VAL A 35 27.38 31.28 -1.26
N ARG A 36 27.52 31.07 0.05
CA ARG A 36 28.01 29.81 0.57
C ARG A 36 26.86 28.83 0.41
N GLU A 37 27.00 27.91 -0.53
CA GLU A 37 26.18 26.70 -0.49
C GLU A 37 26.53 25.95 0.79
N THR A 38 25.73 26.16 1.83
CA THR A 38 25.80 25.38 3.05
C THR A 38 25.01 24.09 2.81
N PHE A 39 25.71 22.98 2.63
CA PHE A 39 25.09 21.66 2.63
C PHE A 39 24.59 21.37 4.04
N VAL A 40 23.26 21.37 4.23
CA VAL A 40 22.65 20.84 5.45
C VAL A 40 22.67 19.31 5.33
N PRO A 41 23.29 18.57 6.26
CA PRO A 41 23.25 17.11 6.23
C PRO A 41 21.81 16.61 6.24
N VAL A 42 21.50 15.56 5.46
CA VAL A 42 20.15 14.96 5.43
C VAL A 42 19.66 14.62 6.84
N THR A 43 20.56 14.15 7.71
CA THR A 43 20.28 13.87 9.11
C THR A 43 19.72 15.06 9.86
N GLU A 44 20.17 16.29 9.59
CA GLU A 44 19.62 17.51 10.21
C GLU A 44 18.24 17.88 9.62
N LEU A 45 17.96 17.49 8.37
CA LEU A 45 16.64 17.62 7.76
C LEU A 45 15.63 16.60 8.30
N VAL A 46 16.06 15.43 8.77
CA VAL A 46 15.13 14.38 9.26
C VAL A 46 15.17 14.18 10.78
N SER A 47 16.14 14.77 11.48
CA SER A 47 16.32 14.60 12.93
C SER A 47 15.07 14.97 13.73
N GLY A 48 14.79 14.17 14.76
CA GLY A 48 13.67 14.38 15.69
C GLY A 48 12.31 13.96 15.15
N LYS A 49 12.25 13.35 13.96
CA LYS A 49 11.04 12.70 13.45
C LYS A 49 10.77 11.39 14.18
N THR A 50 9.49 11.06 14.36
CA THR A 50 9.06 9.75 14.88
C THR A 50 8.43 8.93 13.76
N ILE A 51 9.00 7.76 13.47
CA ILE A 51 8.47 6.78 12.52
C ILE A 51 7.96 5.59 13.31
N PHE A 52 6.68 5.27 13.14
CA PHE A 52 6.07 4.10 13.78
C PHE A 52 6.00 2.95 12.76
N ILE A 53 6.60 1.82 13.11
CA ILE A 53 6.74 0.65 12.24
C ILE A 53 5.85 -0.46 12.77
N ASP A 54 4.95 -0.95 11.96
CA ASP A 54 4.00 -1.99 12.31
C ASP A 54 4.34 -3.29 11.57
N PRO A 55 5.11 -4.22 12.18
CA PRO A 55 5.24 -5.56 11.63
C PRO A 55 3.89 -6.29 11.74
N GLY A 56 3.26 -6.53 10.60
CA GLY A 56 1.95 -7.18 10.50
C GLY A 56 1.89 -8.55 11.21
N HIS A 57 0.69 -8.99 11.55
CA HIS A 57 0.42 -10.29 12.21
C HIS A 57 1.19 -10.48 13.53
N GLY A 58 1.34 -11.71 14.01
CA GLY A 58 2.05 -12.03 15.26
C GLY A 58 1.26 -12.94 16.19
N GLY A 59 1.98 -13.68 17.04
CA GLY A 59 1.39 -14.64 17.96
C GLY A 59 0.67 -15.74 17.19
N ARG A 60 -0.66 -15.86 17.41
CA ARG A 60 -1.50 -16.88 16.76
C ARG A 60 -1.78 -16.61 15.28
N ASP A 61 -1.56 -15.40 14.80
CA ASP A 61 -1.73 -15.06 13.39
C ASP A 61 -0.39 -15.19 12.67
N PRO A 62 -0.16 -16.26 11.88
CA PRO A 62 1.07 -16.42 11.13
C PRO A 62 1.16 -15.49 9.91
N GLY A 63 0.05 -14.87 9.51
CA GLY A 63 -0.12 -14.32 8.16
C GLY A 63 0.02 -15.40 7.09
N CYS A 64 0.55 -15.01 5.92
CA CYS A 64 0.83 -15.93 4.83
C CYS A 64 2.00 -16.88 5.19
N VAL A 65 1.98 -18.11 4.65
CA VAL A 65 3.03 -19.11 4.87
C VAL A 65 3.55 -19.58 3.52
N SER A 66 4.86 -19.51 3.31
CA SER A 66 5.47 -19.99 2.06
C SER A 66 5.45 -21.52 1.97
N ALA A 67 5.67 -22.05 0.76
CA ALA A 67 5.80 -23.50 0.55
C ALA A 67 6.94 -24.15 1.37
N THR A 68 7.93 -23.37 1.81
CA THR A 68 9.05 -23.83 2.64
C THR A 68 8.84 -23.59 4.13
N GLY A 69 7.69 -23.07 4.54
CA GLY A 69 7.32 -22.83 5.94
C GLY A 69 7.76 -21.48 6.51
N LEU A 70 8.30 -20.55 5.70
CA LEU A 70 8.56 -19.19 6.17
C LEU A 70 7.23 -18.48 6.40
N THR A 71 7.00 -18.03 7.64
CA THR A 71 5.78 -17.29 7.98
C THR A 71 5.96 -15.79 7.77
N GLU A 72 4.90 -15.11 7.36
CA GLU A 72 4.87 -13.67 7.20
C GLU A 72 5.23 -12.95 8.50
N LYS A 73 4.65 -13.37 9.64
CA LYS A 73 4.89 -12.75 10.94
C LYS A 73 6.38 -12.72 11.35
N GLU A 74 7.14 -13.74 10.99
CA GLU A 74 8.58 -13.85 11.26
C GLU A 74 9.38 -12.94 10.32
N LEU A 75 9.04 -12.98 9.02
CA LEU A 75 9.67 -12.16 8.00
C LEU A 75 9.52 -10.66 8.28
N VAL A 76 8.29 -10.21 8.57
CA VAL A 76 8.00 -8.78 8.73
C VAL A 76 8.55 -8.22 10.05
N LEU A 77 8.66 -9.05 11.09
CA LEU A 77 9.30 -8.65 12.35
C LEU A 77 10.80 -8.42 12.15
N ASP A 78 11.49 -9.31 11.43
CA ASP A 78 12.91 -9.14 11.10
C ASP A 78 13.16 -7.87 10.27
N LEU A 79 12.32 -7.65 9.24
CA LEU A 79 12.38 -6.43 8.42
C LEU A 79 12.12 -5.16 9.23
N ALA A 80 11.17 -5.18 10.16
CA ALA A 80 10.87 -4.05 11.03
C ALA A 80 12.07 -3.68 11.92
N PHE A 81 12.78 -4.67 12.47
CA PHE A 81 14.00 -4.41 13.25
C PHE A 81 15.12 -3.79 12.40
N ARG A 82 15.36 -4.32 11.20
CA ARG A 82 16.36 -3.74 10.28
C ARG A 82 16.02 -2.30 9.93
N LEU A 83 14.75 -2.03 9.61
CA LEU A 83 14.27 -0.71 9.26
C LEU A 83 14.39 0.28 10.43
N ARG A 84 14.01 -0.14 11.64
CA ARG A 84 14.17 0.64 12.88
C ARG A 84 15.62 1.05 13.09
N ASP A 85 16.54 0.11 12.94
CA ASP A 85 17.96 0.36 13.19
C ASP A 85 18.55 1.34 12.16
N LEU A 86 18.10 1.29 10.90
CA LEU A 86 18.45 2.29 9.88
C LEU A 86 17.96 3.69 10.24
N PHE A 87 16.71 3.83 10.70
CA PHE A 87 16.17 5.11 11.14
C PHE A 87 16.89 5.67 12.36
N ARG A 88 17.11 4.84 13.39
CA ARG A 88 17.81 5.26 14.62
C ARG A 88 19.23 5.75 14.36
N ARG A 89 19.96 5.09 13.44
CA ARG A 89 21.30 5.55 12.98
C ARG A 89 21.27 6.93 12.29
N SER A 90 20.10 7.37 11.84
CA SER A 90 19.89 8.64 11.15
C SER A 90 19.26 9.72 12.04
N ALA A 91 19.31 9.54 13.37
CA ALA A 91 18.72 10.43 14.37
C ALA A 91 17.18 10.59 14.24
N ILE A 92 16.51 9.59 13.67
CA ILE A 92 15.06 9.47 13.62
C ILE A 92 14.64 8.53 14.75
N ASN A 93 13.64 8.94 15.55
CA ASN A 93 13.02 8.04 16.52
C ASN A 93 12.20 6.99 15.76
N ALA A 94 12.39 5.71 16.08
CA ALA A 94 11.67 4.61 15.45
C ALA A 94 11.17 3.64 16.50
N GLU A 95 9.87 3.41 16.48
CA GLU A 95 9.10 2.60 17.44
C GLU A 95 8.31 1.52 16.71
N LEU A 96 8.08 0.38 17.36
CA LEU A 96 7.40 -0.78 16.77
C LEU A 96 6.09 -1.06 17.51
N THR A 97 5.04 -1.48 16.79
CA THR A 97 3.79 -1.96 17.42
C THR A 97 3.98 -3.25 18.22
N ARG A 98 4.97 -4.08 17.84
CA ARG A 98 5.45 -5.25 18.57
C ARG A 98 6.95 -5.48 18.34
N GLU A 99 7.64 -5.96 19.39
CA GLU A 99 9.06 -6.34 19.33
C GLU A 99 9.29 -7.85 19.54
N THR A 100 8.21 -8.63 19.63
CA THR A 100 8.27 -10.09 19.80
C THR A 100 7.25 -10.78 18.90
N ASP A 101 7.30 -12.11 18.84
CA ASP A 101 6.21 -12.91 18.25
C ASP A 101 5.01 -12.97 19.20
N SER A 102 4.30 -11.85 19.29
CA SER A 102 3.12 -11.68 20.11
C SER A 102 2.04 -10.96 19.31
N GLU A 103 0.79 -11.19 19.68
CA GLU A 103 -0.28 -10.28 19.30
C GLU A 103 -0.02 -8.92 19.95
N VAL A 104 -0.41 -7.84 19.28
CA VAL A 104 -0.31 -6.49 19.86
C VAL A 104 -1.31 -6.30 20.99
N TRP A 105 -2.46 -6.97 20.87
CA TRP A 105 -3.49 -7.04 21.89
C TRP A 105 -4.15 -8.43 21.90
N SER A 106 -4.31 -9.03 23.08
CA SER A 106 -4.97 -10.33 23.24
C SER A 106 -6.04 -10.26 24.32
N THR A 107 -7.30 -10.53 23.95
CA THR A 107 -8.42 -10.65 24.90
C THR A 107 -8.84 -12.11 25.13
N GLY A 108 -8.32 -13.05 24.34
CA GLY A 108 -8.83 -14.43 24.28
C GLY A 108 -10.28 -14.57 23.76
N ALA A 109 -10.94 -13.47 23.36
CA ALA A 109 -12.34 -13.44 22.95
C ALA A 109 -12.52 -13.54 21.41
N PRO A 110 -13.71 -13.92 20.93
CA PRO A 110 -14.11 -13.73 19.53
C PRO A 110 -13.98 -12.26 19.10
N GLY A 111 -13.73 -12.00 17.81
CA GLY A 111 -13.55 -10.63 17.29
C GLY A 111 -12.24 -9.94 17.71
N TRP A 112 -11.28 -10.66 18.29
CA TRP A 112 -9.99 -10.13 18.75
C TRP A 112 -9.23 -9.33 17.69
N LYS A 113 -9.32 -9.75 16.43
CA LYS A 113 -8.57 -9.18 15.30
C LYS A 113 -8.88 -7.70 15.11
N ARG A 114 -10.11 -7.27 15.38
CA ARG A 114 -10.50 -5.86 15.32
C ARG A 114 -9.82 -5.02 16.39
N ALA A 115 -9.89 -5.45 17.64
CA ALA A 115 -9.26 -4.76 18.77
C ALA A 115 -7.73 -4.72 18.63
N GLU A 116 -7.16 -5.76 18.04
CA GLU A 116 -5.74 -5.87 17.74
C GLU A 116 -5.29 -4.84 16.70
N LEU A 117 -6.01 -4.72 15.57
CA LEU A 117 -5.72 -3.72 14.55
C LEU A 117 -5.94 -2.27 15.05
N ASP A 118 -6.93 -2.05 15.93
CA ASP A 118 -7.09 -0.75 16.60
C ASP A 118 -5.91 -0.42 17.49
N ASN A 119 -5.42 -1.38 18.27
CA ASN A 119 -4.30 -1.14 19.16
C ASN A 119 -3.04 -0.76 18.38
N ARG A 120 -2.76 -1.43 17.26
CA ARG A 120 -1.63 -1.10 16.36
C ARG A 120 -1.61 0.36 15.98
N ILE A 121 -2.72 0.87 15.44
CA ILE A 121 -2.78 2.25 14.97
C ILE A 121 -2.92 3.26 16.10
N ASN A 122 -3.57 2.90 17.21
CA ASN A 122 -3.69 3.77 18.38
C ASN A 122 -2.33 4.05 19.01
N GLN A 123 -1.42 3.08 19.09
CA GLN A 123 -0.06 3.33 19.56
C GLN A 123 0.64 4.42 18.74
N ALA A 124 0.56 4.36 17.41
CA ALA A 124 1.15 5.36 16.52
C ALA A 124 0.48 6.73 16.63
N ASN A 125 -0.85 6.75 16.75
CA ASN A 125 -1.63 7.98 16.92
C ASN A 125 -1.30 8.67 18.26
N GLU A 126 -1.25 7.90 19.36
CA GLU A 126 -0.94 8.39 20.71
C GLU A 126 0.51 8.86 20.83
N ALA A 127 1.45 8.18 20.16
CA ALA A 127 2.85 8.60 20.08
C ALA A 127 3.05 9.88 19.25
N GLY A 128 2.03 10.36 18.53
CA GLY A 128 2.13 11.52 17.65
C GLY A 128 3.12 11.29 16.52
N ALA A 129 3.17 10.08 15.96
CA ALA A 129 4.14 9.72 14.92
C ALA A 129 4.01 10.61 13.67
N ASP A 130 5.14 10.94 13.04
CA ASP A 130 5.18 11.70 11.80
C ASP A 130 4.85 10.83 10.57
N VAL A 131 5.14 9.52 10.65
CA VAL A 131 4.85 8.53 9.61
C VAL A 131 4.52 7.18 10.26
N PHE A 132 3.55 6.48 9.69
CA PHE A 132 3.23 5.08 10.01
C PHE A 132 3.55 4.17 8.82
N ILE A 133 4.26 3.06 9.08
CA ILE A 133 4.65 2.07 8.06
C ILE A 133 4.25 0.70 8.54
N SER A 134 3.18 0.13 7.97
CA SER A 134 2.84 -1.27 8.18
C SER A 134 3.58 -2.15 7.18
N ILE A 135 4.26 -3.21 7.63
CA ILE A 135 5.06 -4.11 6.81
C ILE A 135 4.37 -5.47 6.77
N HIS A 136 4.09 -5.92 5.55
CA HIS A 136 3.40 -7.17 5.23
C HIS A 136 4.11 -7.93 4.11
N ALA A 137 3.73 -9.18 3.88
CA ALA A 137 4.12 -9.94 2.71
C ALA A 137 2.89 -10.51 1.99
N ASN A 138 2.85 -10.32 0.69
CA ASN A 138 1.67 -10.61 -0.09
C ASN A 138 1.59 -12.11 -0.39
N SER A 139 0.41 -12.53 -0.83
CA SER A 139 0.15 -13.89 -1.26
C SER A 139 -1.09 -13.90 -2.14
N PHE A 140 -1.01 -14.62 -3.24
CA PHE A 140 -2.15 -15.05 -4.04
C PHE A 140 -2.09 -16.56 -4.20
N PRO A 141 -3.23 -17.23 -4.43
CA PRO A 141 -3.25 -18.67 -4.69
C PRO A 141 -2.29 -19.07 -5.82
N GLU A 142 -2.17 -18.24 -6.86
CA GLU A 142 -1.25 -18.50 -7.96
C GLU A 142 0.17 -18.01 -7.66
N SER A 143 1.16 -18.81 -8.02
CA SER A 143 2.57 -18.48 -7.77
C SER A 143 3.17 -17.49 -8.78
N ILE A 144 2.37 -16.95 -9.71
CA ILE A 144 2.86 -16.05 -10.77
C ILE A 144 3.10 -14.62 -10.30
N TRP A 145 2.44 -14.24 -9.21
CA TRP A 145 2.48 -12.89 -8.69
C TRP A 145 3.83 -12.62 -8.04
N SER A 146 4.41 -11.45 -8.29
CA SER A 146 5.70 -11.05 -7.77
C SER A 146 5.88 -9.54 -7.67
N GLY A 147 6.82 -9.10 -6.86
CA GLY A 147 7.28 -7.71 -6.71
C GLY A 147 6.69 -7.03 -5.48
N ALA A 148 7.50 -6.22 -4.80
CA ALA A 148 7.04 -5.43 -3.66
C ALA A 148 6.07 -4.30 -4.10
N GLN A 149 5.09 -3.99 -3.26
CA GLN A 149 4.05 -3.00 -3.54
C GLN A 149 3.71 -2.17 -2.30
N THR A 150 3.57 -0.86 -2.50
CA THR A 150 3.20 0.06 -1.42
C THR A 150 1.77 0.57 -1.61
N PHE A 151 1.01 0.57 -0.53
CA PHE A 151 -0.38 1.00 -0.50
C PHE A 151 -0.59 2.20 0.42
N TYR A 152 -1.61 3.00 0.10
CA TYR A 152 -2.06 4.14 0.91
C TYR A 152 -3.59 4.18 0.95
N TYR A 153 -4.18 4.83 1.96
CA TYR A 153 -5.63 4.98 2.03
C TYR A 153 -6.14 6.02 1.01
N PRO A 154 -7.23 5.76 0.25
CA PRO A 154 -7.79 6.70 -0.71
C PRO A 154 -8.06 8.10 -0.12
N GLY A 155 -7.80 9.16 -0.90
CA GLY A 155 -8.02 10.56 -0.49
C GLY A 155 -7.01 11.12 0.52
N ARG A 156 -5.91 10.40 0.80
CA ARG A 156 -4.82 10.86 1.68
C ARG A 156 -3.58 11.24 0.84
N GLU A 157 -3.51 12.48 0.39
CA GLU A 157 -2.45 12.93 -0.53
C GLU A 157 -1.03 12.81 0.07
N GLU A 158 -0.85 13.10 1.36
CA GLU A 158 0.46 12.93 1.99
C GLU A 158 0.89 11.45 2.05
N SER A 159 -0.05 10.55 2.32
CA SER A 159 0.19 9.09 2.29
C SER A 159 0.48 8.60 0.88
N LYS A 160 -0.21 9.14 -0.13
CA LYS A 160 0.04 8.84 -1.54
C LYS A 160 1.45 9.24 -1.97
N ALA A 161 1.88 10.45 -1.61
CA ALA A 161 3.23 10.93 -1.90
C ALA A 161 4.31 10.06 -1.22
N LEU A 162 4.08 9.68 0.04
CA LEU A 162 4.94 8.74 0.77
C LEU A 162 5.00 7.37 0.07
N ALA A 163 3.84 6.81 -0.29
CA ALA A 163 3.75 5.52 -0.96
C ALA A 163 4.47 5.50 -2.31
N ILE A 164 4.33 6.56 -3.11
CA ILE A 164 5.03 6.70 -4.39
C ILE A 164 6.54 6.77 -4.18
N SER A 165 7.01 7.53 -3.18
CA SER A 165 8.44 7.64 -2.87
C SER A 165 9.05 6.29 -2.47
N ILE A 166 8.37 5.55 -1.59
CA ILE A 166 8.77 4.21 -1.18
C ILE A 166 8.74 3.24 -2.36
N GLN A 167 7.65 3.23 -3.15
CA GLN A 167 7.53 2.34 -4.28
C GLN A 167 8.63 2.57 -5.33
N ASN A 168 8.95 3.82 -5.64
CA ASN A 168 10.04 4.14 -6.58
C ASN A 168 11.38 3.61 -6.08
N SER A 169 11.63 3.70 -4.77
CA SER A 169 12.83 3.13 -4.15
C SER A 169 12.86 1.60 -4.25
N LEU A 170 11.73 0.93 -3.95
CA LEU A 170 11.59 -0.52 -4.08
C LEU A 170 11.82 -0.98 -5.53
N VAL A 171 11.24 -0.30 -6.52
CA VAL A 171 11.41 -0.60 -7.94
C VAL A 171 12.86 -0.40 -8.40
N THR A 172 13.54 0.61 -7.87
CA THR A 172 14.91 0.93 -8.27
C THR A 172 15.92 -0.03 -7.64
N ARG A 173 15.71 -0.44 -6.39
CA ARG A 173 16.67 -1.22 -5.59
C ARG A 173 16.41 -2.73 -5.64
N LEU A 174 15.17 -3.16 -5.85
CA LEU A 174 14.79 -4.57 -5.89
C LEU A 174 14.46 -4.98 -7.33
N GLY A 175 15.03 -6.10 -7.78
CA GLY A 175 14.84 -6.59 -9.14
C GLY A 175 14.10 -7.94 -9.20
N PRO A 176 13.37 -8.23 -10.30
CA PRO A 176 12.61 -7.30 -11.14
C PRO A 176 11.30 -6.92 -10.43
N ASN A 177 11.10 -5.63 -10.14
CA ASN A 177 9.84 -5.09 -9.63
C ASN A 177 9.32 -4.00 -10.57
N ARG A 178 8.05 -4.09 -10.99
CA ARG A 178 7.39 -3.10 -11.87
C ARG A 178 6.09 -2.55 -11.27
N ARG A 179 5.79 -2.90 -10.02
CA ARG A 179 4.55 -2.50 -9.37
C ARG A 179 4.54 -1.00 -9.11
N LYS A 180 3.33 -0.46 -9.04
CA LYS A 180 3.07 0.95 -8.72
C LYS A 180 2.41 1.04 -7.35
N ALA A 181 2.59 2.19 -6.70
CA ALA A 181 1.86 2.50 -5.49
C ALA A 181 0.36 2.54 -5.81
N LYS A 182 -0.47 1.99 -4.93
CA LYS A 182 -1.92 1.91 -5.14
C LYS A 182 -2.71 2.35 -3.92
N ALA A 183 -3.91 2.84 -4.16
CA ALA A 183 -4.86 3.05 -3.07
C ALA A 183 -5.37 1.68 -2.58
N GLY A 184 -5.56 1.54 -1.28
CA GLY A 184 -6.04 0.31 -0.64
C GLY A 184 -6.86 0.60 0.61
N ASP A 185 -7.95 -0.14 0.80
CA ASP A 185 -8.88 0.00 1.93
C ASP A 185 -8.44 -0.81 3.17
N PHE A 186 -7.21 -0.56 3.61
CA PHE A 186 -6.65 -1.26 4.76
C PHE A 186 -7.00 -0.55 6.06
N TRP A 187 -7.47 -1.33 7.04
CA TRP A 187 -8.02 -0.79 8.28
C TRP A 187 -7.06 0.17 8.99
N VAL A 188 -5.81 -0.27 9.22
CA VAL A 188 -4.78 0.51 9.91
C VAL A 188 -4.48 1.83 9.19
N LEU A 189 -4.57 1.86 7.85
CA LEU A 189 -4.36 3.07 7.07
C LEU A 189 -5.56 4.02 7.14
N SER A 190 -6.77 3.47 7.24
CA SER A 190 -8.02 4.25 7.34
C SER A 190 -8.09 5.07 8.64
N LYS A 191 -7.49 4.54 9.72
CA LYS A 191 -7.51 5.11 11.08
C LYS A 191 -6.26 5.92 11.45
N ALA A 192 -5.27 5.95 10.57
CA ALA A 192 -4.07 6.75 10.77
C ALA A 192 -4.37 8.25 10.79
N GLN A 193 -3.77 8.97 11.74
CA GLN A 193 -3.82 10.43 11.85
C GLN A 193 -2.59 11.12 11.22
N MET A 194 -1.65 10.34 10.72
CA MET A 194 -0.42 10.77 10.05
C MET A 194 -0.32 10.13 8.65
N PRO A 195 0.61 10.57 7.78
CA PRO A 195 0.95 9.85 6.56
C PRO A 195 1.25 8.38 6.86
N ALA A 196 0.50 7.49 6.22
CA ALA A 196 0.50 6.07 6.55
C ALA A 196 0.51 5.22 5.29
N VAL A 197 1.34 4.18 5.28
CA VAL A 197 1.47 3.24 4.18
C VAL A 197 1.49 1.80 4.68
N MET A 198 1.05 0.88 3.81
CA MET A 198 1.29 -0.55 3.97
C MET A 198 2.24 -1.01 2.86
N VAL A 199 3.36 -1.63 3.23
CA VAL A 199 4.36 -2.14 2.29
C VAL A 199 4.27 -3.66 2.27
N GLU A 200 3.76 -4.19 1.16
CA GLU A 200 3.82 -5.60 0.82
C GLU A 200 5.20 -5.88 0.19
N VAL A 201 6.10 -6.55 0.91
CA VAL A 201 7.53 -6.62 0.55
C VAL A 201 7.87 -7.60 -0.59
N GLY A 202 6.88 -8.37 -1.03
CA GLY A 202 6.98 -9.42 -2.05
C GLY A 202 5.91 -10.49 -1.82
N PHE A 203 5.91 -11.56 -2.61
CA PHE A 203 4.90 -12.63 -2.54
C PHE A 203 5.48 -13.91 -1.94
N LEU A 204 5.00 -14.33 -0.77
CA LEU A 204 5.41 -15.61 -0.17
C LEU A 204 4.86 -16.83 -0.94
N SER A 205 3.80 -16.64 -1.73
CA SER A 205 3.28 -17.67 -2.64
C SER A 205 4.15 -17.87 -3.89
N ASN A 206 5.05 -16.93 -4.19
CA ASN A 206 5.98 -17.04 -5.30
C ASN A 206 7.28 -17.73 -4.85
N PRO A 207 7.64 -18.91 -5.37
CA PRO A 207 8.81 -19.65 -4.89
C PRO A 207 10.12 -18.89 -5.01
N ARG A 208 10.29 -18.07 -6.07
CA ARG A 208 11.49 -17.26 -6.25
C ARG A 208 11.57 -16.15 -5.20
N GLU A 209 10.47 -15.44 -4.98
CA GLU A 209 10.45 -14.37 -3.98
C GLU A 209 10.54 -14.91 -2.56
N ALA A 210 9.89 -16.03 -2.25
CA ALA A 210 10.01 -16.70 -0.95
C ALA A 210 11.47 -17.11 -0.66
N GLN A 211 12.21 -17.62 -1.66
CA GLN A 211 13.64 -17.94 -1.51
C GLN A 211 14.49 -16.70 -1.26
N LEU A 212 14.22 -15.59 -1.96
CA LEU A 212 14.91 -14.32 -1.72
C LEU A 212 14.57 -13.77 -0.33
N LEU A 213 13.30 -13.71 0.04
CA LEU A 213 12.81 -13.26 1.35
C LEU A 213 13.28 -14.16 2.50
N ALA A 214 13.82 -15.35 2.24
CA ALA A 214 14.44 -16.17 3.25
C ALA A 214 15.90 -15.76 3.57
N THR A 215 16.55 -14.93 2.74
CA THR A 215 17.95 -14.54 2.95
C THR A 215 18.10 -13.22 3.70
N ASP A 216 19.12 -13.15 4.55
CA ASP A 216 19.45 -11.94 5.30
C ASP A 216 19.81 -10.77 4.38
N GLU A 217 20.54 -11.04 3.30
CA GLU A 217 20.99 -10.02 2.35
C GLU A 217 19.81 -9.36 1.66
N TYR A 218 18.81 -10.13 1.21
CA TYR A 218 17.65 -9.55 0.53
C TYR A 218 16.75 -8.80 1.50
N ARG A 219 16.54 -9.32 2.72
CA ARG A 219 15.79 -8.57 3.75
C ARG A 219 16.45 -7.25 4.09
N GLN A 220 17.78 -7.22 4.16
CA GLN A 220 18.52 -5.98 4.34
C GLN A 220 18.29 -5.00 3.17
N GLN A 221 18.33 -5.47 1.93
CA GLN A 221 18.06 -4.64 0.75
C GLN A 221 16.63 -4.07 0.74
N VAL A 222 15.63 -4.86 1.16
CA VAL A 222 14.24 -4.42 1.30
C VAL A 222 14.14 -3.30 2.35
N ALA A 223 14.72 -3.51 3.54
CA ALA A 223 14.70 -2.50 4.61
C ALA A 223 15.38 -1.19 4.16
N GLU A 224 16.54 -1.27 3.48
CA GLU A 224 17.22 -0.11 2.91
C GLU A 224 16.39 0.59 1.84
N ALA A 225 15.66 -0.15 1.01
CA ALA A 225 14.80 0.44 0.00
C ALA A 225 13.63 1.21 0.60
N ILE A 226 12.98 0.66 1.64
CA ILE A 226 11.92 1.36 2.38
C ILE A 226 12.50 2.60 3.06
N PHE A 227 13.62 2.47 3.78
CA PHE A 227 14.33 3.57 4.43
C PHE A 227 14.63 4.72 3.45
N ASP A 228 15.26 4.42 2.32
CA ASP A 228 15.59 5.40 1.27
C ASP A 228 14.35 6.15 0.77
N GLY A 229 13.25 5.44 0.56
CA GLY A 229 11.99 6.02 0.11
C GLY A 229 11.39 6.99 1.13
N VAL A 230 11.43 6.64 2.41
CA VAL A 230 10.95 7.49 3.51
C VAL A 230 11.85 8.72 3.66
N ILE A 231 13.17 8.56 3.63
CA ILE A 231 14.10 9.69 3.72
C ILE A 231 13.88 10.68 2.56
N ARG A 232 13.74 10.21 1.33
CA ARG A 232 13.43 11.07 0.17
C ARG A 232 12.13 11.83 0.39
N TYR A 233 11.07 11.16 0.84
CA TYR A 233 9.80 11.81 1.15
C TYR A 233 9.95 12.91 2.21
N LEU A 234 10.65 12.64 3.31
CA LEU A 234 10.84 13.60 4.41
C LEU A 234 11.65 14.82 3.97
N VAL A 235 12.67 14.63 3.12
CA VAL A 235 13.49 15.71 2.55
C VAL A 235 12.66 16.55 1.57
N ASP A 236 11.97 15.90 0.63
CA ASP A 236 11.17 16.58 -0.39
C ASP A 236 10.03 17.39 0.24
N ARG A 237 9.40 16.90 1.31
CA ARG A 237 8.36 17.65 2.01
C ARG A 237 8.91 18.90 2.71
N LYS A 238 10.16 18.88 3.20
CA LYS A 238 10.80 20.06 3.79
C LYS A 238 11.17 21.09 2.72
N THR A 239 11.55 20.66 1.52
CA THR A 239 11.92 21.57 0.41
C THR A 239 10.68 22.11 -0.33
N GLN A 240 9.62 21.32 -0.48
CA GLN A 240 8.37 21.70 -1.16
C GLN A 240 7.41 22.56 -0.32
N ARG A 241 7.63 22.70 1.00
CA ARG A 241 6.92 23.69 1.82
C ARG A 241 7.08 25.16 1.35
N GLN A 242 7.78 25.41 0.24
CA GLN A 242 7.94 26.71 -0.42
C GLN A 242 7.18 26.89 -1.76
N SER A 243 6.35 25.94 -2.23
CA SER A 243 5.45 26.20 -3.38
C SER A 243 4.21 25.30 -3.41
N PRO A 244 3.03 25.84 -3.74
CA PRO A 244 1.80 25.06 -3.82
C PRO A 244 1.79 24.23 -5.11
N LEU A 245 1.56 22.92 -4.96
CA LEU A 245 1.33 22.01 -6.09
C LEU A 245 -0.14 22.09 -6.53
N VAL A 246 -0.35 22.24 -7.83
CA VAL A 246 -1.66 22.13 -8.50
C VAL A 246 -1.78 20.72 -9.07
N GLU A 247 -2.90 20.05 -8.77
CA GLU A 247 -3.19 18.71 -9.27
C GLU A 247 -3.87 18.73 -10.64
N PRO A 248 -3.63 17.71 -11.49
CA PRO A 248 -4.56 17.32 -12.52
C PRO A 248 -5.62 16.35 -11.96
N LYS A 249 -6.90 16.67 -12.20
CA LYS A 249 -8.02 15.75 -11.99
C LYS A 249 -8.02 14.70 -13.11
N GLU A 250 -7.83 13.43 -12.77
CA GLU A 250 -8.20 12.32 -13.65
C GLU A 250 -9.65 11.92 -13.37
N ALA A 251 -10.50 12.06 -14.39
CA ALA A 251 -11.84 11.51 -14.40
C ALA A 251 -11.79 10.11 -15.02
N VAL A 252 -12.04 9.07 -14.23
CA VAL A 252 -12.26 7.71 -14.74
C VAL A 252 -13.71 7.60 -15.18
N SER A 253 -13.92 7.40 -16.47
CA SER A 253 -15.23 7.21 -17.09
C SER A 253 -15.73 5.79 -16.82
N SER A 254 -16.70 5.65 -15.92
CA SER A 254 -17.42 4.39 -15.68
C SER A 254 -18.39 4.13 -16.84
N ARG A 255 -18.16 3.07 -17.62
CA ARG A 255 -19.20 2.56 -18.54
C ARG A 255 -20.22 1.78 -17.70
N LYS A 256 -21.50 2.17 -17.77
CA LYS A 256 -22.59 1.25 -17.45
C LYS A 256 -22.63 0.16 -18.53
N PHE A 257 -22.74 -1.12 -18.17
CA PHE A 257 -23.01 -2.22 -19.11
C PHE A 257 -24.43 -2.06 -19.68
N THR A 258 -24.62 -1.11 -20.59
CA THR A 258 -25.93 -0.86 -21.21
C THR A 258 -26.18 -1.87 -22.32
N SER A 259 -26.93 -2.93 -21.98
CA SER A 259 -27.58 -3.99 -22.79
C SER A 259 -27.12 -5.43 -22.53
N LEU A 260 -27.19 -5.88 -21.28
CA LEU A 260 -27.16 -7.31 -20.95
C LEU A 260 -28.50 -7.95 -21.33
N GLN A 261 -28.45 -9.21 -21.78
CA GLN A 261 -29.67 -10.03 -21.89
C GLN A 261 -30.23 -10.36 -20.48
N PRO A 262 -31.51 -10.75 -20.35
CA PRO A 262 -32.11 -11.12 -19.06
C PRO A 262 -31.38 -12.26 -18.32
N ASP A 263 -30.71 -13.14 -19.06
CA ASP A 263 -29.89 -14.24 -18.53
C ASP A 263 -28.40 -13.91 -18.46
N GLU A 264 -27.99 -12.65 -18.60
CA GLU A 264 -26.60 -12.22 -18.54
C GLU A 264 -26.32 -11.33 -17.33
N VAL A 265 -25.22 -11.63 -16.65
CA VAL A 265 -24.72 -10.85 -15.51
C VAL A 265 -23.24 -10.56 -15.67
N VAL A 266 -22.75 -9.52 -15.00
CA VAL A 266 -21.31 -9.23 -14.94
C VAL A 266 -20.74 -9.81 -13.65
N LEU A 267 -19.74 -10.66 -13.79
CA LEU A 267 -18.94 -11.20 -12.70
C LEU A 267 -17.55 -10.57 -12.74
N TYR A 268 -16.96 -10.32 -11.57
CA TYR A 268 -15.60 -9.77 -11.47
C TYR A 268 -14.62 -10.84 -10.99
N PHE A 269 -13.58 -11.10 -11.79
CA PHE A 269 -12.49 -12.04 -11.47
C PHE A 269 -11.14 -11.34 -11.40
N ILE A 270 -10.11 -12.02 -10.90
CA ILE A 270 -8.76 -11.44 -10.78
C ILE A 270 -8.07 -11.46 -12.15
N GLY A 271 -7.40 -10.35 -12.49
CA GLY A 271 -6.69 -10.18 -13.75
C GLY A 271 -5.57 -11.20 -14.00
N PRO A 272 -5.20 -11.44 -15.28
CA PRO A 272 -4.45 -12.63 -15.67
C PRO A 272 -2.94 -12.55 -15.42
N THR A 273 -2.36 -11.34 -15.41
CA THR A 273 -0.90 -11.16 -15.34
C THR A 273 -0.46 -10.53 -14.03
N ASN A 274 0.83 -10.66 -13.72
CA ASN A 274 1.46 -10.03 -12.56
C ASN A 274 1.29 -8.49 -12.47
N GLN A 275 0.92 -7.82 -13.58
CA GLN A 275 0.65 -6.38 -13.60
C GLN A 275 -0.85 -6.04 -13.42
N ASP A 276 -1.71 -7.05 -13.52
CA ASP A 276 -3.17 -6.93 -13.51
C ASP A 276 -3.74 -7.39 -12.15
N ASP A 277 -3.17 -6.91 -11.04
CA ASP A 277 -3.71 -7.08 -9.70
C ASP A 277 -4.97 -6.20 -9.51
N CYS A 278 -5.96 -6.39 -10.39
CA CYS A 278 -7.22 -5.67 -10.52
C CYS A 278 -8.36 -6.65 -10.88
N LEU A 279 -9.59 -6.14 -10.90
CA LEU A 279 -10.79 -6.88 -11.21
C LEU A 279 -11.12 -6.76 -12.71
N VAL A 280 -11.29 -7.90 -13.37
CA VAL A 280 -11.73 -7.99 -14.77
C VAL A 280 -13.20 -8.36 -14.80
N ALA A 281 -14.01 -7.51 -15.43
CA ALA A 281 -15.42 -7.75 -15.66
C ALA A 281 -15.63 -8.80 -16.77
N VAL A 282 -16.44 -9.81 -16.49
CA VAL A 282 -16.79 -10.90 -17.42
C VAL A 282 -18.31 -11.03 -17.47
N VAL A 283 -18.87 -10.97 -18.69
CA VAL A 283 -20.28 -11.30 -18.89
C VAL A 283 -20.46 -12.81 -18.80
N ARG A 284 -21.29 -13.26 -17.87
CA ARG A 284 -21.65 -14.67 -17.65
C ARG A 284 -23.12 -14.85 -17.98
N ARG A 285 -23.42 -15.89 -18.76
CA ARG A 285 -24.79 -16.33 -19.03
C ARG A 285 -25.24 -17.33 -17.97
N ILE A 286 -26.39 -17.08 -17.35
CA ILE A 286 -27.04 -17.89 -16.31
C ILE A 286 -28.49 -18.15 -16.77
N PRO A 287 -28.74 -19.24 -17.54
CA PRO A 287 -30.05 -19.51 -18.13
C PRO A 287 -31.21 -19.52 -17.13
N GLN A 288 -30.96 -19.95 -15.89
CA GLN A 288 -31.95 -20.00 -14.82
C GLN A 288 -32.57 -18.63 -14.52
N LEU A 289 -31.85 -17.53 -14.77
CA LEU A 289 -32.37 -16.17 -14.57
C LEU A 289 -33.49 -15.80 -15.56
N ALA A 290 -33.57 -16.45 -16.72
CA ALA A 290 -34.62 -16.22 -17.71
C ALA A 290 -35.84 -17.14 -17.55
N GLU A 291 -35.77 -18.14 -16.68
CA GLU A 291 -36.84 -19.13 -16.49
C GLU A 291 -37.94 -18.63 -15.54
N GLU A 292 -37.64 -17.65 -14.69
CA GLU A 292 -38.56 -17.12 -13.68
C GLU A 292 -39.13 -15.75 -14.08
N GLN A 293 -40.45 -15.59 -14.00
CA GLN A 293 -41.13 -14.34 -14.37
C GLN A 293 -40.93 -13.22 -13.34
N GLU A 294 -40.82 -13.56 -12.05
CA GLU A 294 -40.57 -12.64 -10.93
C GLU A 294 -39.74 -13.36 -9.85
N PRO A 295 -38.43 -13.60 -10.09
CA PRO A 295 -37.59 -14.33 -9.15
C PRO A 295 -37.37 -13.53 -7.86
N ASP A 296 -37.30 -14.21 -6.73
CA ASP A 296 -36.92 -13.58 -5.46
C ASP A 296 -35.48 -13.04 -5.54
N ALA A 297 -35.26 -11.82 -5.04
CA ALA A 297 -33.98 -11.14 -5.18
C ALA A 297 -32.84 -11.93 -4.49
N ALA A 298 -33.11 -12.59 -3.36
CA ALA A 298 -32.10 -13.40 -2.68
C ALA A 298 -31.76 -14.66 -3.48
N GLU A 299 -32.74 -15.30 -4.12
CA GLU A 299 -32.52 -16.46 -5.01
C GLU A 299 -31.67 -16.10 -6.24
N VAL A 300 -31.96 -14.95 -6.88
CA VAL A 300 -31.15 -14.40 -7.98
C VAL A 300 -29.69 -14.21 -7.54
N LEU A 301 -29.48 -13.54 -6.40
CA LEU A 301 -28.14 -13.28 -5.90
C LEU A 301 -27.38 -14.57 -5.53
N LYS A 302 -28.07 -15.58 -4.98
CA LYS A 302 -27.49 -16.89 -4.70
C LYS A 302 -27.01 -17.59 -5.98
N LEU A 303 -27.78 -17.53 -7.08
CA LEU A 303 -27.35 -18.09 -8.37
C LEU A 303 -26.11 -17.39 -8.92
N ILE A 304 -26.10 -16.06 -8.87
CA ILE A 304 -24.98 -15.23 -9.36
C ILE A 304 -23.71 -15.48 -8.56
N LEU A 305 -23.81 -15.46 -7.23
CA LEU A 305 -22.68 -15.75 -6.37
C LEU A 305 -22.21 -17.21 -6.49
N GLY A 306 -23.13 -18.14 -6.76
CA GLY A 306 -22.80 -19.52 -7.11
C GLY A 306 -21.93 -19.60 -8.37
N GLU A 307 -22.25 -18.85 -9.43
CA GLU A 307 -21.39 -18.75 -10.62
C GLU A 307 -20.06 -18.06 -10.34
N LEU A 308 -20.03 -17.05 -9.47
CA LEU A 308 -18.79 -16.41 -9.04
C LEU A 308 -17.87 -17.41 -8.31
N CYS A 309 -18.44 -18.27 -7.44
CA CYS A 309 -17.71 -19.33 -6.73
C CYS A 309 -17.16 -20.41 -7.66
N LYS A 310 -17.80 -20.68 -8.80
CA LYS A 310 -17.28 -21.61 -9.83
C LYS A 310 -16.02 -21.09 -10.51
N GLY A 311 -15.74 -19.79 -10.38
CA GLY A 311 -14.59 -19.15 -10.99
C GLY A 311 -14.81 -18.80 -12.47
N PRO A 312 -13.74 -18.37 -13.16
CA PRO A 312 -13.86 -17.85 -14.53
C PRO A 312 -14.12 -18.95 -15.58
N GLY A 313 -14.01 -20.22 -15.21
CA GLY A 313 -14.30 -21.38 -16.04
C GLY A 313 -13.06 -22.00 -16.71
N PRO A 314 -13.19 -23.22 -17.26
CA PRO A 314 -12.07 -23.96 -17.83
C PRO A 314 -11.38 -23.19 -18.98
N GLY A 315 -10.05 -23.17 -18.95
CA GLY A 315 -9.24 -22.53 -19.99
C GLY A 315 -9.23 -20.99 -19.95
N SER A 316 -9.88 -20.38 -18.96
CA SER A 316 -9.74 -18.94 -18.74
C SER A 316 -8.32 -18.59 -18.31
N ILE A 317 -7.84 -17.43 -18.77
CA ILE A 317 -6.58 -16.83 -18.33
C ILE A 317 -6.73 -16.05 -17.02
N LEU A 318 -7.96 -15.79 -16.59
CA LEU A 318 -8.26 -15.07 -15.35
C LEU A 318 -8.13 -16.01 -14.15
N HIS A 319 -7.83 -15.44 -12.99
CA HIS A 319 -7.71 -16.18 -11.75
C HIS A 319 -9.02 -16.15 -10.95
N PRO A 320 -9.34 -17.23 -10.22
CA PRO A 320 -10.52 -17.29 -9.37
C PRO A 320 -10.50 -16.19 -8.31
N LEU A 321 -11.67 -15.62 -8.03
CA LEU A 321 -11.83 -14.62 -6.99
C LEU A 321 -11.79 -15.24 -5.59
N LEU A 322 -12.45 -16.39 -5.44
CA LEU A 322 -12.66 -17.07 -4.17
C LEU A 322 -11.81 -18.36 -4.10
N PRO A 323 -11.20 -18.66 -2.95
CA PRO A 323 -10.54 -19.94 -2.73
C PRO A 323 -11.48 -21.14 -2.95
N VAL A 324 -10.92 -22.28 -3.31
CA VAL A 324 -11.68 -23.54 -3.43
C VAL A 324 -12.29 -23.91 -2.09
N GLY A 325 -13.57 -24.28 -2.09
CA GLY A 325 -14.32 -24.68 -0.89
C GLY A 325 -15.05 -23.53 -0.19
N VAL A 326 -14.88 -22.29 -0.64
CA VAL A 326 -15.70 -21.16 -0.18
C VAL A 326 -17.11 -21.28 -0.76
N GLN A 327 -18.11 -21.08 0.09
CA GLN A 327 -19.52 -21.15 -0.24
C GLN A 327 -20.25 -19.93 0.31
N VAL A 328 -21.27 -19.49 -0.42
CA VAL A 328 -22.26 -18.56 0.10
C VAL A 328 -23.32 -19.37 0.81
N LEU A 329 -23.42 -19.20 2.14
CA LEU A 329 -24.40 -19.87 2.98
C LEU A 329 -25.78 -19.24 2.82
N ASP A 330 -25.83 -17.91 2.84
CA ASP A 330 -27.07 -17.17 2.69
C ASP A 330 -26.86 -15.77 2.10
N VAL A 331 -27.95 -15.21 1.60
CA VAL A 331 -28.03 -13.82 1.13
C VAL A 331 -29.33 -13.23 1.65
N GLU A 332 -29.22 -12.10 2.35
CA GLU A 332 -30.37 -11.33 2.82
C GLU A 332 -30.48 -10.03 2.02
N VAL A 333 -31.66 -9.73 1.49
CA VAL A 333 -31.92 -8.51 0.72
C VAL A 333 -32.90 -7.64 1.49
N GLY A 334 -32.41 -6.50 1.97
CA GLY A 334 -33.21 -5.45 2.61
C GLY A 334 -33.61 -4.37 1.60
N VAL A 335 -34.19 -3.27 2.08
CA VAL A 335 -34.66 -2.17 1.23
C VAL A 335 -33.51 -1.47 0.50
N GLU A 336 -32.36 -1.31 1.16
CA GLU A 336 -31.16 -0.64 0.60
C GLU A 336 -29.87 -1.41 0.91
N THR A 337 -29.99 -2.65 1.37
CA THR A 337 -28.85 -3.43 1.88
C THR A 337 -28.86 -4.85 1.34
N ILE A 338 -27.69 -5.38 1.05
CA ILE A 338 -27.47 -6.79 0.73
C ILE A 338 -26.48 -7.34 1.75
N THR A 339 -26.85 -8.38 2.49
CA THR A 339 -25.93 -9.09 3.38
C THR A 339 -25.59 -10.43 2.75
N VAL A 340 -24.30 -10.71 2.55
CA VAL A 340 -23.82 -12.02 2.10
C VAL A 340 -23.12 -12.72 3.23
N ILE A 341 -23.55 -13.95 3.52
CA ILE A 341 -22.99 -14.79 4.56
C ILE A 341 -22.12 -15.87 3.91
N LEU A 342 -20.81 -15.78 4.10
CA LEU A 342 -19.86 -16.80 3.66
C LEU A 342 -19.67 -17.87 4.74
N ASN A 343 -19.28 -19.07 4.33
CA ASN A 343 -18.96 -20.13 5.28
C ASN A 343 -17.72 -19.79 6.13
N PRO A 344 -17.68 -20.15 7.44
CA PRO A 344 -16.56 -19.81 8.33
C PRO A 344 -15.19 -20.23 7.83
N GLU A 345 -15.13 -21.35 7.10
CA GLU A 345 -13.89 -21.91 6.56
C GLU A 345 -13.20 -20.93 5.60
N VAL A 346 -13.88 -19.92 5.05
CA VAL A 346 -13.24 -18.89 4.21
C VAL A 346 -12.07 -18.22 4.91
N ALA A 347 -12.20 -17.89 6.20
CA ALA A 347 -11.11 -17.30 6.99
C ALA A 347 -9.99 -18.31 7.27
N GLU A 348 -10.32 -19.61 7.29
CA GLU A 348 -9.37 -20.69 7.49
C GLU A 348 -8.66 -21.13 6.22
N VAL A 349 -9.28 -21.03 5.04
CA VAL A 349 -8.66 -21.43 3.75
C VAL A 349 -8.03 -20.26 3.03
N PHE A 350 -8.45 -19.04 3.34
CA PHE A 350 -7.82 -17.85 2.80
C PHE A 350 -6.37 -17.76 3.30
N ARG A 351 -5.45 -17.74 2.34
CA ARG A 351 -4.00 -17.64 2.56
C ARG A 351 -3.40 -16.49 1.76
N GLY A 352 -4.25 -15.53 1.36
CA GLY A 352 -3.85 -14.36 0.59
C GLY A 352 -3.36 -13.24 1.47
N GLY A 353 -2.56 -12.35 0.89
CA GLY A 353 -2.13 -11.10 1.54
C GLY A 353 -3.22 -10.01 1.46
N GLY A 354 -2.90 -8.81 1.92
CA GLY A 354 -3.88 -7.72 1.99
C GLY A 354 -4.49 -7.37 0.64
N ARG A 355 -3.69 -7.35 -0.43
CA ARG A 355 -4.21 -7.07 -1.78
C ARG A 355 -5.16 -8.16 -2.28
N ALA A 356 -4.88 -9.42 -2.00
CA ALA A 356 -5.76 -10.52 -2.39
C ALA A 356 -7.10 -10.44 -1.66
N GLU A 357 -7.08 -10.08 -0.37
CA GLU A 357 -8.29 -9.92 0.44
C GLU A 357 -9.15 -8.77 -0.10
N GLU A 358 -8.53 -7.63 -0.41
CA GLU A 358 -9.24 -6.49 -0.99
C GLU A 358 -9.91 -6.84 -2.32
N LEU A 359 -9.19 -7.52 -3.23
CA LEU A 359 -9.77 -7.95 -4.51
C LEU A 359 -10.92 -8.92 -4.29
N MET A 360 -10.78 -9.90 -3.40
CA MET A 360 -11.85 -10.86 -3.09
C MET A 360 -13.12 -10.16 -2.58
N VAL A 361 -12.97 -9.30 -1.58
CA VAL A 361 -14.08 -8.54 -0.98
C VAL A 361 -14.77 -7.68 -2.02
N TYR A 362 -14.02 -6.85 -2.73
CA TYR A 362 -14.62 -5.91 -3.68
C TYR A 362 -15.01 -6.54 -5.01
N GLY A 363 -14.51 -7.73 -5.35
CA GLY A 363 -15.03 -8.52 -6.45
C GLY A 363 -16.46 -8.99 -6.19
N ILE A 364 -16.77 -9.40 -4.96
CA ILE A 364 -18.16 -9.69 -4.55
C ILE A 364 -18.99 -8.42 -4.59
N VAL A 365 -18.54 -7.34 -3.94
CA VAL A 365 -19.28 -6.07 -3.86
C VAL A 365 -19.57 -5.49 -5.25
N ASN A 366 -18.57 -5.43 -6.13
CA ASN A 366 -18.74 -4.93 -7.50
C ASN A 366 -19.68 -5.81 -8.32
N THR A 367 -19.65 -7.14 -8.14
CA THR A 367 -20.58 -8.07 -8.80
C THR A 367 -22.03 -7.78 -8.38
N LEU A 368 -22.29 -7.64 -7.08
CA LEU A 368 -23.64 -7.40 -6.55
C LEU A 368 -24.19 -6.02 -6.95
N THR A 369 -23.34 -4.99 -6.83
CA THR A 369 -23.71 -3.60 -7.14
C THR A 369 -23.83 -3.32 -8.63
N GLU A 370 -23.47 -4.28 -9.50
CA GLU A 370 -23.80 -4.15 -10.93
C GLU A 370 -25.32 -4.22 -11.17
N LEU A 371 -26.02 -5.09 -10.43
CA LEU A 371 -27.47 -5.25 -10.50
C LEU A 371 -28.20 -4.34 -9.52
N PHE A 372 -27.59 -4.11 -8.34
CA PHE A 372 -28.17 -3.33 -7.25
C PHE A 372 -27.29 -2.11 -6.94
N PRO A 373 -27.20 -1.12 -7.85
CA PRO A 373 -26.21 -0.05 -7.78
C PRO A 373 -26.35 0.87 -6.56
N GLU A 374 -27.56 1.00 -6.03
CA GLU A 374 -27.84 1.86 -4.88
C GLU A 374 -27.74 1.10 -3.54
N HIS A 375 -27.52 -0.22 -3.55
CA HIS A 375 -27.48 -1.01 -2.32
C HIS A 375 -26.10 -0.97 -1.65
N GLN A 376 -26.12 -0.94 -0.33
CA GLN A 376 -24.93 -1.16 0.50
C GLN A 376 -24.72 -2.65 0.72
N VAL A 377 -23.49 -3.13 0.52
CA VAL A 377 -23.18 -4.55 0.71
C VAL A 377 -22.53 -4.77 2.07
N TYR A 378 -23.03 -5.74 2.82
CA TYR A 378 -22.41 -6.26 4.03
C TYR A 378 -21.91 -7.68 3.74
N LEU A 379 -20.70 -7.98 4.19
CA LEU A 379 -20.13 -9.32 4.12
C LEU A 379 -19.95 -9.85 5.54
N GLN A 380 -20.36 -11.10 5.76
CA GLN A 380 -20.21 -11.79 7.04
C GLN A 380 -19.54 -13.14 6.82
N VAL A 381 -18.80 -13.60 7.83
CA VAL A 381 -18.18 -14.91 7.86
C VAL A 381 -18.85 -15.71 8.98
N GLY A 382 -19.67 -16.69 8.60
CA GLY A 382 -20.55 -17.40 9.53
C GLY A 382 -21.53 -16.44 10.23
N ALA A 383 -21.71 -16.62 11.53
CA ALA A 383 -22.58 -15.77 12.35
C ALA A 383 -21.87 -14.53 12.94
N GLU A 384 -20.61 -14.27 12.57
CA GLU A 384 -19.81 -13.20 13.16
C GLU A 384 -19.87 -11.91 12.31
N ALA A 385 -20.44 -10.86 12.90
CA ALA A 385 -20.59 -9.54 12.25
C ALA A 385 -19.31 -8.68 12.28
N ASP A 386 -18.37 -8.97 13.18
CA ASP A 386 -17.16 -8.17 13.42
C ASP A 386 -15.90 -8.87 12.87
N THR A 387 -15.88 -9.10 11.57
CA THR A 387 -14.86 -9.96 10.94
C THR A 387 -14.06 -9.27 9.83
N SER A 388 -13.00 -9.97 9.46
CA SER A 388 -12.17 -9.80 8.28
C SER A 388 -11.86 -11.20 7.76
N ILE A 389 -11.64 -11.38 6.46
CA ILE A 389 -11.26 -12.69 5.93
C ILE A 389 -9.78 -12.98 6.24
N GLY A 390 -8.90 -12.03 5.94
CA GLY A 390 -7.45 -12.10 6.13
C GLY A 390 -6.93 -11.18 7.24
N GLY A 391 -7.65 -10.11 7.57
CA GLY A 391 -7.23 -9.14 8.61
C GLY A 391 -6.82 -7.78 8.10
N HIS A 392 -7.04 -7.49 6.82
CA HIS A 392 -6.64 -6.23 6.22
C HIS A 392 -7.86 -5.34 5.91
N VAL A 393 -8.96 -5.94 5.44
CA VAL A 393 -10.20 -5.24 5.08
C VAL A 393 -11.26 -5.47 6.15
N TRP A 394 -11.92 -4.39 6.57
CA TRP A 394 -12.95 -4.45 7.60
C TRP A 394 -14.33 -4.71 7.01
N LEU A 395 -14.99 -5.80 7.45
CA LEU A 395 -16.29 -6.22 6.92
C LEU A 395 -17.49 -5.74 7.75
N GLY A 396 -17.27 -5.34 9.01
CA GLY A 396 -18.33 -4.83 9.91
C GLY A 396 -18.79 -3.40 9.59
N ARG A 397 -18.86 -3.05 8.30
CA ARG A 397 -19.36 -1.76 7.78
C ARG A 397 -19.98 -1.96 6.40
N PRO A 398 -20.82 -1.04 5.92
CA PRO A 398 -21.26 -1.08 4.53
C PRO A 398 -20.07 -0.93 3.59
N LEU A 399 -19.94 -1.87 2.67
CA LEU A 399 -18.98 -1.87 1.58
C LEU A 399 -19.65 -1.34 0.32
N VAL A 400 -18.96 -0.43 -0.34
CA VAL A 400 -19.43 0.23 -1.57
C VAL A 400 -18.56 -0.16 -2.74
N ARG A 401 -19.14 -0.08 -3.94
CA ARG A 401 -18.46 -0.35 -5.19
C ARG A 401 -17.15 0.42 -5.32
N ARG A 402 -16.09 -0.25 -5.80
CA ARG A 402 -14.76 0.31 -6.03
C ARG A 402 -14.38 0.21 -7.51
N GLU A 403 -14.63 1.29 -8.25
CA GLU A 403 -14.28 1.42 -9.68
C GLU A 403 -12.76 1.44 -9.90
N ASP A 404 -12.00 1.98 -8.94
CA ASP A 404 -10.53 2.06 -8.99
C ASP A 404 -9.83 0.69 -8.90
N LEU A 405 -10.58 -0.35 -8.52
CA LEU A 405 -10.08 -1.73 -8.52
C LEU A 405 -10.31 -2.45 -9.84
N ILE A 406 -11.12 -1.91 -10.75
CA ILE A 406 -11.41 -2.52 -12.06
C ILE A 406 -10.24 -2.24 -13.01
N CYS A 407 -9.82 -3.25 -13.76
CA CYS A 407 -8.71 -3.09 -14.71
C CYS A 407 -9.01 -2.00 -15.74
N PRO A 408 -8.07 -1.07 -16.00
CA PRO A 408 -8.22 -0.11 -17.08
C PRO A 408 -8.29 -0.86 -18.42
N LYS A 409 -9.16 -0.37 -19.31
CA LYS A 409 -9.42 -0.98 -20.61
C LYS A 409 -8.36 -0.66 -21.65
#